data_AF-A0A3S3JR55-F1
#
_entry.id   AF-A0A3S3JR55-F1
#
_cell.length_a   1.000
_cell.length_b   1.000
_cell.length_c   1.000
_cell.angle_alpha   90.00
_cell.angle_beta   90.00
_cell.angle_gamma   90.00
#
_symmetry.space_group_name_H-M   'P 1'
#
loop_
_entity.id
_entity.type
_entity.pdbx_description
1 polymer ?
#
loop_
_entity_poly.entity_id
_entity_poly.type
_entity_poly.pdbx_seq_one_letter_code
_entity_poly.pdbx_strand_id
1 'polypeptide(L)'
;MTVFYDSSRPDAFVGGAGSDAVNYGASSRGVIADLASGHAYKLLKILPLGDSITYGVIASSSDTESGGYRKFMLEQLAALNVKIDFVGSSSNGPASMGDRDHEGHRNWTLNQLNGIDNDVVAATKPDAVLLIAGTNDSSTDSVPTMLQDLRTLLQAPPLPTNSAETREPIC
;
A
#
# COMPACT_ATOMS: atom_id res chain seq x y z
N MET A 1 -13.37 24.63 -15.77
CA MET A 1 -13.48 23.47 -14.85
C MET A 1 -12.46 22.44 -15.29
N THR A 2 -11.32 22.40 -14.61
CA THR A 2 -10.28 21.41 -14.88
C THR A 2 -10.73 20.10 -14.24
N VAL A 3 -11.02 19.10 -15.08
CA VAL A 3 -11.38 17.75 -14.65
C VAL A 3 -10.08 16.96 -14.62
N PHE A 4 -9.73 16.47 -13.43
CA PHE A 4 -8.53 15.67 -13.24
C PHE A 4 -8.90 14.19 -13.33
N TYR A 5 -8.18 13.46 -14.18
CA TYR A 5 -8.42 12.05 -14.48
C TYR A 5 -7.46 11.17 -13.66
N ASP A 6 -7.81 9.90 -13.49
CA ASP A 6 -6.97 8.90 -12.82
C ASP A 6 -5.71 8.59 -13.66
N SER A 7 -4.73 9.50 -13.68
CA SER A 7 -3.45 9.33 -14.37
C SER A 7 -2.25 9.45 -13.42
N SER A 8 -1.04 9.10 -13.88
CA SER A 8 0.20 9.15 -13.10
C SER A 8 0.90 10.53 -13.10
N ARG A 9 0.33 11.54 -13.76
CA ARG A 9 0.92 12.88 -13.85
C ARG A 9 0.35 13.81 -12.78
N PRO A 10 1.15 14.75 -12.24
CA PRO A 10 0.65 15.81 -11.39
C PRO A 10 -0.39 16.65 -12.13
N ASP A 11 -1.43 17.01 -11.39
CA ASP A 11 -2.56 17.77 -11.88
C ASP A 11 -2.34 19.24 -11.55
N ALA A 12 -2.18 20.10 -12.57
CA ALA A 12 -1.88 21.52 -12.39
C ALA A 12 -3.15 22.37 -12.34
N PHE A 13 -3.27 23.22 -11.31
CA PHE A 13 -4.30 24.25 -11.22
C PHE A 13 -3.89 25.45 -12.06
N VAL A 14 -4.17 25.43 -13.37
CA VAL A 14 -4.03 26.63 -14.20
C VAL A 14 -5.26 27.49 -13.98
N GLY A 15 -5.23 28.31 -12.94
CA GLY A 15 -6.32 29.23 -12.63
C GLY A 15 -6.26 30.51 -13.48
N GLY A 16 -7.38 30.90 -14.07
CA GLY A 16 -7.55 32.20 -14.73
C GLY A 16 -7.99 33.28 -13.74
N ALA A 17 -8.41 34.46 -14.24
CA ALA A 17 -9.07 35.46 -13.41
C ALA A 17 -10.52 34.99 -13.09
N GLY A 18 -10.74 34.32 -11.96
CA GLY A 18 -12.06 33.83 -11.54
C GLY A 18 -12.03 32.87 -10.34
N SER A 19 -13.20 32.30 -10.00
CA SER A 19 -13.32 31.19 -9.05
C SER A 19 -13.07 29.88 -9.78
N ASP A 20 -11.84 29.37 -9.75
CA ASP A 20 -11.51 28.06 -10.31
C ASP A 20 -11.85 26.94 -9.32
N ALA A 21 -12.86 26.15 -9.66
CA ALA A 21 -13.27 24.99 -8.89
C ALA A 21 -12.56 23.73 -9.38
N VAL A 22 -11.98 22.99 -8.44
CA VAL A 22 -11.37 21.68 -8.64
C VAL A 22 -12.35 20.59 -8.21
N ASN A 23 -12.54 19.56 -9.03
CA ASN A 23 -13.42 18.43 -8.72
C ASN A 23 -12.60 17.12 -8.61
N TYR A 24 -12.70 16.46 -7.44
CA TYR A 24 -12.05 15.17 -7.14
C TYR A 24 -13.03 13.99 -7.07
N GLY A 25 -14.28 14.16 -7.47
CA GLY A 25 -15.32 13.12 -7.36
C GLY A 25 -15.06 11.87 -8.19
N ALA A 26 -14.11 11.91 -9.13
CA ALA A 26 -13.65 10.76 -9.90
C ALA A 26 -12.39 10.09 -9.31
N SER A 27 -11.78 10.65 -8.26
CA SER A 27 -10.60 10.06 -7.63
C SER A 27 -11.00 8.90 -6.74
N SER A 28 -10.39 7.74 -6.98
CA SER A 28 -10.50 6.55 -6.14
C SER A 28 -9.51 6.57 -4.94
N ARG A 29 -8.72 7.64 -4.82
CA ARG A 29 -7.61 7.78 -3.87
C ARG A 29 -7.67 9.13 -3.17
N GLY A 30 -7.09 9.20 -1.97
CA GLY A 30 -6.84 10.48 -1.31
C GLY A 30 -5.96 11.40 -2.16
N VAL A 31 -6.22 12.70 -2.11
CA VAL A 31 -5.50 13.73 -2.86
C VAL A 31 -4.93 14.77 -1.89
N ILE A 32 -3.67 15.15 -2.11
CA ILE A 32 -3.02 16.30 -1.49
C ILE A 32 -3.07 17.44 -2.51
N ALA A 33 -3.75 18.53 -2.16
CA ALA A 33 -3.70 19.76 -2.93
C ALA A 33 -2.70 20.72 -2.28
N ASP A 34 -1.59 20.99 -2.97
CA ASP A 34 -0.66 22.06 -2.62
C ASP A 34 -1.08 23.35 -3.32
N LEU A 35 -1.78 24.19 -2.56
CA LEU A 35 -2.28 25.47 -3.04
C LEU A 35 -1.17 26.49 -3.29
N ALA A 36 0.01 26.33 -2.68
CA ALA A 36 1.13 27.25 -2.86
C ALA A 36 1.85 26.99 -4.18
N SER A 37 2.05 25.73 -4.54
CA SER A 37 2.66 25.35 -5.84
C SER A 37 1.65 25.25 -6.98
N GLY A 38 0.35 25.20 -6.68
CA GLY A 38 -0.68 25.07 -7.69
C GLY A 38 -0.81 23.64 -8.23
N HIS A 39 -0.44 22.62 -7.45
CA HIS A 39 -0.44 21.22 -7.86
C HIS A 39 -1.26 20.32 -6.94
N ALA A 40 -1.85 19.27 -7.51
CA ALA A 40 -2.40 18.14 -6.78
C ALA A 40 -1.62 16.85 -7.03
N TYR A 41 -1.53 16.04 -5.98
CA TYR A 41 -0.87 14.74 -5.98
C TYR A 41 -1.75 13.68 -5.31
N LYS A 42 -1.65 12.43 -5.77
CA LYS A 42 -2.29 11.30 -5.11
C LYS A 42 -1.46 10.84 -3.92
N LEU A 43 -2.11 10.44 -2.83
CA LEU A 43 -1.41 9.81 -1.71
C LEU A 43 -0.80 8.48 -2.16
N LEU A 44 0.47 8.25 -1.88
CA LEU A 44 1.16 7.00 -2.15
C LEU A 44 0.53 5.87 -1.33
N LYS A 45 0.02 4.84 -2.00
CA LYS A 45 -0.50 3.62 -1.37
C LYS A 45 0.63 2.66 -1.09
N ILE A 46 0.84 2.36 0.18
CA ILE A 46 1.84 1.38 0.60
C ILE A 46 1.12 0.19 1.20
N LEU A 47 1.45 -1.02 0.78
CA LEU A 47 0.98 -2.27 1.39
C LEU A 47 2.08 -2.80 2.33
N PRO A 48 1.93 -2.65 3.66
CA PRO A 48 2.79 -3.35 4.61
C PRO A 48 2.42 -4.84 4.60
N LEU A 49 3.26 -5.68 4.03
CA LEU A 49 3.03 -7.12 3.90
C LEU A 49 3.99 -7.89 4.81
N GLY A 50 3.50 -8.89 5.53
CA GLY A 50 4.41 -9.79 6.23
C GLY A 50 3.83 -10.53 7.41
N ASP A 51 4.69 -10.83 8.37
CA ASP A 51 4.35 -11.66 9.53
C ASP A 51 3.98 -10.82 10.79
N SER A 52 4.18 -11.41 11.96
CA SER A 52 4.00 -10.77 13.28
C SER A 52 4.72 -9.42 13.45
N ILE A 53 5.86 -9.19 12.78
CA ILE A 53 6.60 -7.93 12.83
C ILE A 53 5.81 -6.82 12.13
N THR A 54 5.23 -7.12 10.97
CA THR A 54 4.32 -6.22 10.24
C THR A 54 3.00 -6.05 11.00
N TYR A 55 2.47 -7.13 11.59
CA TYR A 55 1.31 -7.06 12.50
C TYR A 55 1.58 -6.09 13.67
N GLY A 56 2.83 -6.03 14.15
CA GLY A 56 3.24 -5.19 15.26
C GLY A 56 3.02 -5.86 16.62
N VAL A 57 3.15 -7.18 16.68
CA VAL A 57 3.02 -7.94 17.93
C VAL A 57 4.08 -7.50 18.93
N ILE A 58 3.65 -7.25 20.16
CA ILE A 58 4.54 -7.03 21.31
C ILE A 58 4.24 -8.08 22.38
N ALA A 59 5.28 -8.51 23.09
CA ALA A 59 5.14 -9.42 24.21
C ALA A 59 4.64 -8.65 25.45
N SER A 60 3.34 -8.35 25.48
CA SER A 60 2.69 -7.69 26.62
C SER A 60 1.30 -8.28 26.87
N SER A 61 0.94 -8.41 28.15
CA SER A 61 -0.34 -8.95 28.61
C SER A 61 -1.49 -7.94 28.56
N SER A 62 -1.19 -6.65 28.33
CA SER A 62 -2.18 -5.56 28.35
C SER A 62 -2.27 -4.77 27.04
N ASP A 63 -1.28 -4.92 26.17
CA ASP A 63 -1.23 -4.25 24.87
C ASP A 63 -0.69 -5.28 23.88
N THR A 64 -1.50 -5.66 22.91
CA THR A 64 -1.19 -6.79 22.04
C THR A 64 -0.61 -6.33 20.70
N GLU A 65 -0.61 -5.01 20.41
CA GLU A 65 -0.09 -4.44 19.16
C GLU A 65 0.47 -3.01 19.29
N SER A 66 1.76 -2.82 19.03
CA SER A 66 2.38 -1.48 19.01
C SER A 66 2.18 -0.69 17.70
N GLY A 67 1.59 -1.33 16.68
CA GLY A 67 1.66 -0.87 15.29
C GLY A 67 3.01 -1.16 14.62
N GLY A 68 3.95 -1.81 15.32
CA GLY A 68 5.24 -2.24 14.76
C GLY A 68 6.05 -1.08 14.17
N TYR A 69 6.81 -1.38 13.11
CA TYR A 69 7.55 -0.35 12.38
C TYR A 69 6.62 0.66 11.65
N ARG A 70 5.37 0.27 11.36
CA ARG A 70 4.43 1.08 10.58
C ARG A 70 4.14 2.41 11.28
N LYS A 71 3.98 2.38 12.61
CA LYS A 71 3.78 3.60 13.42
C LYS A 71 4.95 4.57 13.25
N PHE A 72 6.17 4.07 13.47
CA PHE A 72 7.39 4.88 13.34
C PHE A 72 7.54 5.44 11.92
N MET A 73 7.26 4.63 10.90
CA MET A 73 7.29 5.07 9.49
C MET A 73 6.31 6.21 9.22
N LEU A 74 5.06 6.11 9.69
CA LEU A 74 4.07 7.19 9.54
C LEU A 74 4.53 8.49 10.22
N GLU A 75 5.06 8.39 11.45
CA GLU A 75 5.54 9.55 12.21
C GLU A 75 6.70 10.25 11.49
N GLN A 76 7.67 9.48 10.98
CA GLN A 76 8.82 10.02 10.25
C GLN A 76 8.42 10.64 8.90
N LEU A 77 7.52 10.01 8.14
CA LEU A 77 7.04 10.57 6.89
C LEU A 77 6.21 11.84 7.12
N ALA A 78 5.37 11.85 8.15
CA ALA A 78 4.60 13.03 8.52
C ALA A 78 5.51 14.19 8.94
N ALA A 79 6.61 13.94 9.66
CA ALA A 79 7.60 14.96 10.01
C ALA A 79 8.30 15.58 8.78
N LEU A 80 8.40 14.83 7.68
CA LEU A 80 8.89 15.30 6.38
C LEU A 80 7.78 15.89 5.49
N ASN A 81 6.57 16.06 6.02
CA ASN A 81 5.37 16.49 5.29
C ASN A 81 4.99 15.56 4.11
N VAL A 82 5.40 14.29 4.17
CA VAL A 82 4.99 13.25 3.23
C VAL A 82 3.77 12.53 3.80
N LYS A 83 2.67 12.51 3.04
CA LYS A 83 1.46 11.75 3.40
C LYS A 83 1.38 10.50 2.54
N ILE A 84 1.05 9.39 3.19
CA ILE A 84 0.86 8.09 2.57
C ILE A 84 -0.49 7.52 3.02
N ASP A 85 -0.94 6.50 2.30
CA ASP A 85 -2.14 5.70 2.57
C ASP A 85 -1.66 4.26 2.74
N PHE A 86 -1.70 3.71 3.96
CA PHE A 86 -1.49 2.28 4.13
C PHE A 86 -2.73 1.54 3.64
N VAL A 87 -2.50 0.43 2.96
CA VAL A 87 -3.58 -0.43 2.47
C VAL A 87 -3.35 -1.86 2.91
N GLY A 88 -4.43 -2.60 3.05
CA GLY A 88 -4.44 -4.00 3.46
C GLY A 88 -5.81 -4.42 3.96
N SER A 89 -5.98 -5.71 4.20
CA SER A 89 -7.23 -6.29 4.70
C SER A 89 -7.35 -6.20 6.23
N SER A 90 -6.22 -6.06 6.94
CA SER A 90 -6.16 -5.98 8.40
C SER A 90 -5.95 -4.55 8.87
N SER A 91 -6.45 -4.23 10.06
CA SER A 91 -6.28 -2.91 10.67
C SER A 91 -6.08 -3.04 12.17
N ASN A 92 -4.87 -2.75 12.65
CA ASN A 92 -4.55 -2.71 14.07
C ASN A 92 -3.40 -1.75 14.41
N GLY A 93 -3.29 -1.43 15.71
CA GLY A 93 -2.27 -0.55 16.27
C GLY A 93 -2.86 0.43 17.29
N PRO A 94 -2.00 1.23 17.96
CA PRO A 94 -2.43 2.16 18.99
C PRO A 94 -3.32 3.26 18.41
N ALA A 95 -4.24 3.78 19.22
CA ALA A 95 -5.17 4.84 18.82
C ALA A 95 -4.49 6.14 18.35
N SER A 96 -3.23 6.36 18.73
CA SER A 96 -2.41 7.49 18.27
C SER A 96 -1.98 7.38 16.80
N MET A 97 -2.16 6.22 16.17
CA MET A 97 -1.73 5.98 14.80
C MET A 97 -2.85 6.41 13.83
N GLY A 98 -2.52 7.36 12.96
CA GLY A 98 -3.50 8.00 12.05
C GLY A 98 -4.00 7.09 10.93
N ASP A 99 -3.25 6.05 10.61
CA ASP A 99 -3.60 5.01 9.64
C ASP A 99 -3.12 3.67 10.22
N ARG A 100 -3.98 2.65 10.23
CA ARG A 100 -3.73 1.37 10.91
C ARG A 100 -3.76 0.19 9.96
N ASP A 101 -3.97 0.40 8.68
CA ASP A 101 -4.18 -0.68 7.71
C ASP A 101 -2.86 -1.39 7.36
N HIS A 102 -2.93 -2.70 7.11
CA HIS A 102 -1.80 -3.55 6.74
C HIS A 102 -2.24 -4.95 6.30
N GLU A 103 -1.28 -5.72 5.79
CA GLU A 103 -1.39 -7.14 5.46
C GLU A 103 -0.35 -7.95 6.25
N GLY A 104 -0.38 -7.76 7.58
CA GLY A 104 0.50 -8.46 8.51
C GLY A 104 -0.25 -9.61 9.15
N HIS A 105 0.36 -10.80 9.23
CA HIS A 105 -0.28 -12.01 9.71
C HIS A 105 0.58 -12.75 10.75
N ARG A 106 0.04 -12.95 11.95
CA ARG A 106 0.78 -13.64 13.03
C ARG A 106 1.01 -15.11 12.67
N ASN A 107 2.23 -15.60 12.90
CA ASN A 107 2.64 -17.00 12.66
C ASN A 107 2.61 -17.44 11.18
N TRP A 108 2.52 -16.51 10.22
CA TRP A 108 2.51 -16.88 8.81
C TRP A 108 3.92 -17.04 8.24
N THR A 109 4.11 -18.08 7.43
CA THR A 109 5.31 -18.32 6.62
C THR A 109 5.21 -17.63 5.25
N LEU A 110 6.31 -17.55 4.51
CA LEU A 110 6.34 -17.02 3.14
C LEU A 110 5.38 -17.78 2.22
N ASN A 111 5.32 -19.10 2.33
CA ASN A 111 4.39 -19.92 1.55
C ASN A 111 2.91 -19.56 1.82
N GLN A 112 2.54 -19.28 3.07
CA GLN A 112 1.18 -18.85 3.39
C GLN A 112 0.88 -17.47 2.82
N LEU A 113 1.85 -16.54 2.83
CA LEU A 113 1.71 -15.22 2.21
C LEU A 113 1.51 -15.29 0.69
N ASN A 114 2.19 -16.22 0.01
CA ASN A 114 1.97 -16.50 -1.43
C ASN A 114 0.52 -16.91 -1.76
N GLY A 115 -0.26 -17.33 -0.76
CA GLY A 115 -1.65 -17.75 -0.95
C GLY A 115 -2.65 -16.59 -0.99
N ILE A 116 -2.27 -15.37 -0.59
CA ILE A 116 -3.19 -14.22 -0.45
C ILE A 116 -2.70 -12.93 -1.13
N ASP A 117 -1.43 -12.87 -1.52
CA ASP A 117 -0.80 -11.67 -2.06
C ASP A 117 -1.50 -11.15 -3.32
N ASN A 118 -1.86 -12.03 -4.26
CA ASN A 118 -2.49 -11.65 -5.52
C ASN A 118 -3.86 -11.01 -5.32
N ASP A 119 -4.68 -11.56 -4.43
CA ASP A 119 -6.02 -11.02 -4.15
C ASP A 119 -5.93 -9.68 -3.43
N VAL A 120 -5.03 -9.55 -2.45
CA VAL A 120 -4.83 -8.31 -1.70
C VAL A 120 -4.25 -7.22 -2.60
N VAL A 121 -3.23 -7.53 -3.40
CA VAL A 121 -2.62 -6.57 -4.35
C VAL A 121 -3.65 -6.13 -5.38
N ALA A 122 -4.49 -7.04 -5.88
CA ALA A 122 -5.55 -6.69 -6.82
C ALA A 122 -6.65 -5.82 -6.20
N ALA A 123 -7.05 -6.10 -4.96
CA ALA A 123 -8.07 -5.36 -4.25
C ALA A 123 -7.59 -3.96 -3.83
N THR A 124 -6.36 -3.86 -3.33
CA THR A 124 -5.83 -2.63 -2.72
C THR A 124 -5.09 -1.73 -3.72
N LYS A 125 -4.53 -2.33 -4.78
CA LYS A 125 -3.74 -1.68 -5.83
C LYS A 125 -2.64 -0.76 -5.24
N PRO A 126 -1.71 -1.30 -4.44
CA PRO A 126 -0.66 -0.51 -3.83
C PRO A 126 0.33 -0.01 -4.89
N ASP A 127 0.93 1.15 -4.66
CA ASP A 127 2.04 1.63 -5.49
C ASP A 127 3.39 1.04 -5.04
N ALA A 128 3.49 0.69 -3.75
CA ALA A 128 4.67 0.05 -3.17
C ALA A 128 4.26 -1.00 -2.13
N VAL A 129 5.05 -2.07 -2.05
CA VAL A 129 4.92 -3.11 -1.01
C VAL A 129 6.13 -3.05 -0.09
N LEU A 130 5.89 -3.02 1.21
CA LEU A 130 6.95 -3.15 2.22
C LEU A 130 6.85 -4.55 2.84
N LEU A 131 7.73 -5.44 2.42
CA LEU A 131 7.73 -6.84 2.82
C LEU A 131 8.72 -7.09 3.96
N ILE A 132 8.21 -7.59 5.09
CA ILE A 132 9.03 -8.15 6.18
C ILE A 132 8.42 -9.49 6.62
N ALA A 133 9.01 -10.58 6.15
CA ALA A 133 8.56 -11.95 6.42
C ALA A 133 9.75 -12.93 6.42
N GLY A 134 9.52 -14.17 6.86
CA GLY A 134 10.53 -15.24 6.89
C GLY A 134 10.96 -15.67 8.29
N THR A 135 10.50 -14.98 9.34
CA THR A 135 10.85 -15.36 10.72
C THR A 135 10.25 -16.71 11.10
N ASN A 136 9.00 -16.97 10.70
CA ASN A 136 8.31 -18.23 10.99
C ASN A 136 8.91 -19.40 10.19
N ASP A 137 9.26 -19.17 8.92
CA ASP A 137 9.91 -20.16 8.05
C ASP A 137 11.23 -20.64 8.62
N SER A 138 12.03 -19.73 9.21
CA SER A 138 13.36 -20.06 9.76
C SER A 138 13.36 -21.14 10.85
N SER A 139 12.19 -21.42 11.45
CA SER A 139 12.02 -22.44 12.48
C SER A 139 11.82 -23.86 11.93
N THR A 140 11.39 -24.00 10.66
CA THR A 140 11.02 -25.27 10.04
C THR A 140 11.75 -25.55 8.72
N ASP A 141 12.18 -24.50 8.02
CA ASP A 141 12.57 -24.58 6.62
C ASP A 141 14.07 -24.45 6.42
N SER A 142 14.55 -25.08 5.35
CA SER A 142 15.93 -24.91 4.89
C SER A 142 16.09 -23.56 4.18
N VAL A 143 17.30 -22.97 4.20
CA VAL A 143 17.60 -21.73 3.47
C VAL A 143 17.20 -21.81 1.98
N PRO A 144 17.46 -22.89 1.24
CA PRO A 144 16.97 -23.04 -0.13
C PRO A 144 15.45 -22.96 -0.28
N THR A 145 14.70 -23.54 0.67
CA THR A 145 13.23 -23.49 0.69
C THR A 145 12.75 -22.05 0.88
N MET A 146 13.28 -21.35 1.90
CA MET A 146 12.93 -19.95 2.15
C MET A 146 13.21 -19.04 0.94
N LEU A 147 14.33 -19.27 0.27
CA LEU A 147 14.69 -18.52 -0.95
C LEU A 147 13.73 -18.81 -2.10
N GLN A 148 13.28 -20.06 -2.24
CA GLN A 148 12.32 -20.44 -3.26
C GLN A 148 10.96 -19.80 -3.00
N ASP A 149 10.47 -19.81 -1.77
CA ASP A 149 9.18 -19.24 -1.41
C ASP A 149 9.16 -17.72 -1.56
N LEU A 150 10.25 -17.04 -1.18
CA LEU A 150 10.41 -15.60 -1.43
C LEU A 150 10.43 -15.28 -2.94
N ARG A 151 11.08 -16.11 -3.76
CA ARG A 151 11.07 -15.92 -5.22
C ARG A 151 9.65 -16.07 -5.77
N THR A 152 8.91 -17.06 -5.30
CA THR A 152 7.51 -17.25 -5.69
C THR A 152 6.67 -16.01 -5.34
N LEU A 153 6.85 -15.44 -4.15
CA LEU A 153 6.17 -14.21 -3.73
C LEU A 153 6.45 -13.02 -4.65
N LEU A 154 7.72 -12.82 -4.98
CA LEU A 154 8.15 -11.67 -5.79
C LEU A 154 7.84 -11.83 -7.28
N GLN A 155 7.70 -13.07 -7.75
CA GLN A 155 7.43 -13.41 -9.15
C GLN A 155 5.96 -13.74 -9.42
N ALA A 156 5.12 -13.71 -8.38
CA ALA A 156 3.69 -13.86 -8.53
C ALA A 156 3.20 -12.86 -9.59
N PRO A 157 2.64 -13.34 -10.73
CA PRO A 157 2.25 -12.45 -11.79
C PRO A 157 1.12 -11.54 -11.29
N PRO A 158 1.16 -10.22 -11.54
CA PRO A 158 -0.03 -9.40 -11.34
C PRO A 158 -1.16 -10.02 -12.17
N LEU A 159 -2.35 -10.13 -11.58
CA LEU A 159 -3.51 -10.78 -12.19
C LEU A 159 -3.63 -10.41 -13.68
N PRO A 160 -4.01 -11.35 -14.56
CA PRO A 160 -4.43 -10.96 -15.90
C PRO A 160 -5.56 -9.94 -15.72
N THR A 161 -5.30 -8.69 -16.10
CA THR A 161 -6.36 -7.69 -16.17
C THR A 161 -7.38 -8.26 -17.14
N ASN A 162 -8.60 -8.53 -16.67
CA ASN A 162 -9.74 -8.82 -17.52
C ASN A 162 -10.08 -7.56 -18.33
N SER A 163 -9.22 -7.25 -19.29
CA SER A 163 -9.42 -6.31 -20.37
C SER A 163 -9.02 -7.09 -21.60
N ALA A 164 -9.99 -7.81 -22.16
CA ALA A 164 -9.95 -8.16 -23.57
C ALA A 164 -9.92 -6.83 -24.34
N GLU A 165 -8.73 -6.24 -24.48
CA GLU A 165 -8.49 -5.21 -25.45
C GLU A 165 -8.39 -5.95 -26.78
N THR A 166 -9.55 -6.11 -27.43
CA THR A 166 -9.65 -6.48 -28.84
C THR A 166 -8.87 -5.43 -29.61
N ARG A 167 -7.60 -5.74 -29.91
CA ARG A 167 -6.82 -5.07 -30.93
C ARG A 167 -7.47 -5.39 -32.26
N GLU A 168 -8.36 -4.51 -32.71
CA GLU A 168 -8.78 -4.46 -34.11
C GLU A 168 -7.53 -4.34 -34.99
N PRO A 169 -7.38 -5.18 -36.04
CA PRO A 169 -6.29 -5.05 -36.98
C PRO A 169 -6.51 -3.78 -37.83
N ILE A 170 -5.55 -2.87 -37.78
CA ILE A 170 -5.51 -1.73 -38.68
C ILE A 170 -5.20 -2.28 -40.08
N CYS A 171 -6.15 -2.11 -41.01
CA CYS A 171 -5.94 -2.29 -42.45
C CYS A 171 -4.91 -1.32 -43.01
#